data_AF-A0A369SYL0-F1
#
_entry.id   AF-A0A369SYL0-F1
#
_cell.length_a   1.000
_cell.length_b   1.000
_cell.length_c   1.000
_cell.angle_alpha   90.00
_cell.angle_beta   90.00
_cell.angle_gamma   90.00
#
_symmetry.space_group_name_H-M   'P 1'
#
loop_
_entity.id
_entity.type
_entity.pdbx_description
1 polymer ?
#
loop_
_entity_poly.entity_id
_entity_poly.type
_entity_poly.pdbx_seq_one_letter_code
_entity_poly.pdbx_strand_id
1 'polypeptide(L)'
;MVINKEKVISIALILSIVIVGILPLFFYQRFMETSLKKECLKATINAIKIEINRHREWLEAPDVENREEVLSRLNKLTADLERYENMKIEEYVIPEKREVIGWIEGPYEIDTLLYIENMTRSGPFYHIVGIRGNTTIKPNKKYLMTIYLVYPRYYPFESYYVYVYKYKEI
;
A
#
# COMPACT_ATOMS: atom_id res chain seq x y z
N MET A 1 54.86 -21.12 12.18
CA MET A 1 54.03 -19.95 11.80
C MET A 1 53.42 -19.38 13.07
N VAL A 2 53.94 -18.26 13.59
CA VAL A 2 53.47 -17.68 14.86
C VAL A 2 52.20 -16.87 14.55
N ILE A 3 51.06 -17.37 15.01
CA ILE A 3 49.78 -16.67 14.86
C ILE A 3 49.80 -15.47 15.82
N ASN A 4 49.72 -14.26 15.26
CA ASN A 4 49.67 -13.03 16.05
C ASN A 4 48.31 -12.94 16.76
N LYS A 5 48.32 -13.13 18.09
CA LYS A 5 47.12 -13.13 18.94
C LYS A 5 46.31 -11.84 18.83
N GLU A 6 46.95 -10.68 18.66
CA GLU A 6 46.25 -9.40 18.49
C GLU A 6 45.46 -9.35 17.20
N LYS A 7 46.05 -9.84 16.09
CA LYS A 7 45.34 -9.95 14.80
C LYS A 7 44.13 -10.88 14.88
N VAL A 8 44.24 -12.00 15.62
CA VAL A 8 43.12 -12.94 15.80
C VAL A 8 41.98 -12.31 16.60
N ILE A 9 42.32 -11.59 17.68
CA ILE A 9 41.32 -10.89 18.51
C ILE A 9 40.62 -9.80 17.69
N SER A 10 41.35 -8.99 16.92
CA SER A 10 40.75 -7.97 16.06
C SER A 10 39.80 -8.58 15.01
N ILE A 11 40.19 -9.68 14.36
CA ILE A 11 39.32 -10.37 13.38
C ILE A 11 38.07 -10.93 14.06
N ALA A 12 38.20 -11.56 15.24
CA ALA A 12 37.06 -12.09 15.99
C ALA A 12 36.09 -10.97 16.44
N LEU A 13 36.61 -9.80 16.82
CA LEU A 13 35.80 -8.64 17.18
C LEU A 13 35.06 -8.06 15.97
N ILE A 14 35.73 -7.94 14.82
CA ILE A 14 35.10 -7.49 13.57
C ILE A 14 34.01 -8.47 13.14
N LEU A 15 34.29 -9.78 13.18
CA LEU A 15 33.31 -10.82 12.89
C LEU A 15 32.12 -10.77 13.85
N SER A 16 32.34 -10.53 15.16
CA SER A 16 31.23 -10.43 16.12
C SER A 16 30.37 -9.20 15.86
N ILE A 17 30.96 -8.04 15.53
CA ILE A 17 30.21 -6.83 15.16
C ILE A 17 29.39 -7.05 13.88
N VAL A 18 29.96 -7.74 12.88
CA VAL A 18 29.24 -8.06 11.63
C VAL A 18 28.09 -9.03 11.90
N ILE A 19 28.31 -10.08 12.69
CA ILE A 19 27.32 -11.14 12.99
C ILE A 19 26.20 -10.63 13.92
N VAL A 20 26.53 -9.82 14.92
CA VAL A 20 25.57 -9.34 15.94
C VAL A 20 24.93 -8.02 15.55
N GLY A 21 25.63 -7.15 14.83
CA GLY A 21 25.15 -5.82 14.45
C GLY A 21 24.57 -5.75 13.04
N ILE A 22 25.38 -6.06 12.04
CA ILE A 22 25.06 -5.74 10.63
C ILE A 22 24.12 -6.78 10.02
N LEU A 23 24.40 -8.07 10.18
CA LEU A 23 23.60 -9.15 9.60
C LEU A 23 22.13 -9.12 10.05
N PRO A 24 21.81 -8.96 11.35
CA PRO A 24 20.43 -8.91 11.82
C PRO A 24 19.67 -7.70 11.30
N LEU A 25 20.34 -6.55 11.14
CA LEU A 25 19.74 -5.34 10.58
C LEU A 25 19.34 -5.53 9.12
N PHE A 26 20.20 -6.15 8.31
CA PHE A 26 19.89 -6.51 6.92
C PHE A 26 18.68 -7.45 6.83
N PHE A 27 18.65 -8.50 7.66
CA PHE A 27 17.51 -9.42 7.69
C PHE A 27 16.23 -8.73 8.14
N TYR A 28 16.29 -7.87 9.14
CA TYR A 28 15.14 -7.10 9.61
C TYR A 28 14.61 -6.16 8.52
N GLN A 29 15.48 -5.42 7.84
CA GLN A 29 15.06 -4.52 6.76
C GLN A 29 14.42 -5.29 5.60
N ARG A 30 15.01 -6.41 5.17
CA ARG A 30 14.46 -7.28 4.13
C ARG A 30 13.12 -7.88 4.54
N PHE A 31 12.99 -8.29 5.81
CA PHE A 31 11.73 -8.78 6.37
C PHE A 31 10.65 -7.70 6.34
N MET A 32 10.96 -6.48 6.77
CA MET A 32 10.03 -5.35 6.77
C MET A 32 9.61 -4.94 5.36
N GLU A 33 10.54 -4.93 4.40
CA GLU A 33 10.24 -4.68 2.99
C GLU A 33 9.29 -5.75 2.43
N THR A 34 9.61 -7.03 2.67
CA THR A 34 8.77 -8.16 2.23
C THR A 34 7.37 -8.09 2.84
N SER A 35 7.27 -7.75 4.13
CA SER A 35 5.99 -7.53 4.81
C SER A 35 5.18 -6.42 4.15
N LEU A 36 5.80 -5.27 3.90
CA LEU A 36 5.14 -4.13 3.26
C LEU A 36 4.68 -4.47 1.84
N LYS A 37 5.52 -5.15 1.05
CA LYS A 37 5.12 -5.65 -0.28
C LYS A 37 3.88 -6.52 -0.18
N LYS A 38 3.79 -7.42 0.82
CA LYS A 38 2.65 -8.35 0.95
C LYS A 38 1.37 -7.61 1.27
N GLU A 39 1.46 -6.65 2.17
CA GLU A 39 0.33 -5.82 2.59
C GLU A 39 -0.15 -4.92 1.44
N CYS A 40 0.77 -4.26 0.73
CA CYS A 40 0.45 -3.43 -0.45
C CYS A 40 -0.10 -4.26 -1.62
N LEU A 41 0.45 -5.45 -1.90
CA LEU A 41 -0.07 -6.35 -2.94
C LEU A 41 -1.50 -6.78 -2.61
N LYS A 42 -1.77 -7.18 -1.37
CA LYS A 42 -3.13 -7.50 -0.91
C LYS A 42 -4.09 -6.31 -1.07
N ALA A 43 -3.65 -5.10 -0.71
CA ALA A 43 -4.43 -3.88 -0.87
C ALA A 43 -4.68 -3.54 -2.35
N THR A 44 -3.70 -3.80 -3.23
CA THR A 44 -3.84 -3.64 -4.69
C THR A 44 -4.91 -4.58 -5.25
N ILE A 45 -4.88 -5.85 -4.86
CA ILE A 45 -5.89 -6.84 -5.25
C ILE A 45 -7.29 -6.41 -4.78
N ASN A 46 -7.41 -5.93 -3.54
CA ASN A 46 -8.69 -5.41 -3.03
C ASN A 46 -9.19 -4.22 -3.87
N ALA A 47 -8.32 -3.25 -4.18
CA ALA A 47 -8.65 -2.10 -5.00
C ALA A 47 -9.19 -2.50 -6.38
N ILE A 48 -8.53 -3.46 -7.04
CA ILE A 48 -8.96 -3.95 -8.35
C ILE A 48 -10.32 -4.65 -8.25
N LYS A 49 -10.57 -5.46 -7.21
CA LYS A 49 -11.87 -6.10 -6.99
C LYS A 49 -12.99 -5.08 -6.80
N ILE A 50 -12.73 -3.97 -6.11
CA ILE A 50 -13.68 -2.87 -5.93
C ILE A 50 -13.97 -2.18 -7.27
N GLU A 51 -12.94 -1.88 -8.07
CA GLU A 51 -13.14 -1.31 -9.41
C GLU A 51 -13.95 -2.25 -10.31
N ILE A 52 -13.65 -3.55 -10.31
CA ILE A 52 -14.40 -4.55 -11.07
C ILE A 52 -15.87 -4.52 -10.66
N ASN A 53 -16.16 -4.49 -9.35
CA ASN A 53 -17.54 -4.45 -8.86
C ASN A 53 -18.26 -3.17 -9.33
N ARG A 54 -17.63 -1.99 -9.19
CA ARG A 54 -18.21 -0.73 -9.68
C ARG A 54 -18.51 -0.75 -11.19
N HIS A 55 -17.59 -1.29 -12.00
CA HIS A 55 -17.82 -1.36 -13.44
C HIS A 55 -18.93 -2.36 -13.80
N ARG A 56 -19.10 -3.44 -13.04
CA ARG A 56 -20.23 -4.37 -13.21
C ARG A 56 -21.56 -3.70 -12.86
N GLU A 57 -21.62 -3.00 -11.74
CA GLU A 57 -22.80 -2.22 -11.33
C GLU A 57 -23.19 -1.19 -12.41
N TRP A 58 -22.22 -0.52 -13.03
CA TRP A 58 -22.49 0.39 -14.15
C TRP A 58 -23.07 -0.31 -15.38
N LEU A 59 -22.63 -1.53 -15.69
CA LEU A 59 -23.16 -2.28 -16.84
C LEU A 59 -24.59 -2.78 -16.64
N GLU A 60 -25.00 -2.94 -15.38
CA GLU A 60 -26.35 -3.31 -14.97
C GLU A 60 -27.32 -2.12 -14.97
N ALA A 61 -26.80 -0.89 -14.96
CA ALA A 61 -27.62 0.31 -15.04
C ALA A 61 -28.40 0.38 -16.38
N PRO A 62 -29.69 0.75 -16.36
CA PRO A 62 -30.56 0.74 -17.54
C PRO A 62 -30.14 1.74 -18.62
N ASP A 63 -29.39 2.77 -18.26
CA ASP A 63 -28.99 3.92 -19.08
C ASP A 63 -27.46 4.04 -19.24
N VAL A 64 -26.73 2.93 -19.18
CA VAL A 64 -25.26 2.95 -19.29
C VAL A 64 -24.78 3.56 -20.60
N GLU A 65 -24.21 4.76 -20.49
CA GLU A 65 -23.47 5.40 -21.58
C GLU A 65 -22.10 4.72 -21.76
N ASN A 66 -21.60 4.71 -23.00
CA ASN A 66 -20.26 4.19 -23.33
C ASN A 66 -20.02 2.74 -22.88
N ARG A 67 -21.02 1.86 -23.00
CA ARG A 67 -20.95 0.43 -22.62
C ARG A 67 -19.67 -0.28 -23.10
N GLU A 68 -19.26 -0.05 -24.35
CA GLU A 68 -18.02 -0.64 -24.92
C GLU A 68 -16.76 -0.20 -24.17
N GLU A 69 -16.69 1.05 -23.73
CA GLU A 69 -15.58 1.57 -22.93
C GLU A 69 -15.54 0.91 -21.55
N VAL A 70 -16.71 0.74 -20.92
CA VAL A 70 -16.85 0.07 -19.63
C VAL A 70 -16.43 -1.41 -19.73
N LEU A 71 -16.85 -2.12 -20.78
CA LEU A 71 -16.43 -3.50 -21.05
C LEU A 71 -14.93 -3.61 -21.30
N SER A 72 -14.36 -2.69 -22.08
CA SER A 72 -12.92 -2.63 -22.33
C SER A 72 -12.13 -2.45 -21.03
N ARG A 73 -12.59 -1.57 -20.14
CA ARG A 73 -11.99 -1.39 -18.81
C ARG A 73 -12.13 -2.62 -17.94
N LEU A 74 -13.31 -3.25 -17.91
CA LEU A 74 -13.54 -4.46 -17.13
C LEU A 74 -12.59 -5.60 -17.55
N ASN A 75 -12.33 -5.75 -18.85
CA ASN A 75 -11.35 -6.71 -19.36
C ASN A 75 -9.93 -6.40 -18.87
N LYS A 76 -9.51 -5.13 -18.90
CA LYS A 76 -8.21 -4.69 -18.35
C LYS A 76 -8.10 -4.96 -16.86
N LEU A 77 -9.13 -4.62 -16.09
CA LEU A 77 -9.18 -4.86 -14.64
C LEU A 77 -9.13 -6.35 -14.31
N THR A 78 -9.79 -7.19 -15.11
CA THR A 78 -9.75 -8.65 -14.93
C THR A 78 -8.36 -9.22 -15.21
N ALA A 79 -7.70 -8.76 -16.27
CA ALA A 79 -6.32 -9.13 -16.57
C ALA A 79 -5.34 -8.63 -15.49
N ASP A 80 -5.54 -7.42 -14.99
CA ASP A 80 -4.75 -6.88 -13.87
C ASP A 80 -4.96 -7.71 -12.60
N LEU A 81 -6.20 -8.09 -12.29
CA LEU A 81 -6.50 -8.94 -11.14
C LEU A 81 -5.76 -10.28 -11.23
N GLU A 82 -5.87 -10.96 -12.37
CA GLU A 82 -5.16 -12.22 -12.62
C GLU A 82 -3.65 -12.04 -12.48
N ARG A 83 -3.08 -10.97 -13.04
CA ARG A 83 -1.65 -10.66 -12.92
C ARG A 83 -1.24 -10.50 -11.45
N TYR A 84 -1.97 -9.70 -10.67
CA TYR A 84 -1.59 -9.42 -9.28
C TYR A 84 -1.86 -10.61 -8.34
N GLU A 85 -2.91 -11.39 -8.55
CA GLU A 85 -3.18 -12.60 -7.77
C GLU A 85 -2.12 -13.68 -7.96
N ASN A 86 -1.51 -13.75 -9.14
CA ASN A 86 -0.44 -14.70 -9.47
C ASN A 86 0.98 -14.12 -9.31
N MET A 87 1.11 -12.83 -8.93
CA MET A 87 2.39 -12.15 -8.84
C MET A 87 3.22 -12.69 -7.68
N LYS A 88 4.51 -12.96 -7.93
CA LYS A 88 5.44 -13.29 -6.85
C LYS A 88 5.77 -12.05 -6.04
N ILE A 89 5.94 -12.22 -4.74
CA ILE A 89 6.14 -11.09 -3.84
C ILE A 89 7.42 -10.31 -4.15
N GLU A 90 8.45 -10.98 -4.67
CA GLU A 90 9.72 -10.40 -5.06
C GLU A 90 9.56 -9.45 -6.26
N GLU A 91 8.63 -9.76 -7.16
CA GLU A 91 8.32 -9.00 -8.38
C GLU A 91 7.48 -7.75 -8.08
N TYR A 92 6.72 -7.76 -6.98
CA TYR A 92 5.92 -6.62 -6.58
C TYR A 92 6.82 -5.43 -6.21
N VAL A 93 6.53 -4.28 -6.81
CA VAL A 93 7.22 -3.01 -6.54
C VAL A 93 6.41 -2.23 -5.51
N ILE A 94 7.08 -1.75 -4.45
CA ILE A 94 6.43 -0.91 -3.44
C ILE A 94 5.95 0.39 -4.13
N PRO A 95 4.65 0.74 -4.02
CA PRO A 95 4.13 1.93 -4.68
C PRO A 95 4.66 3.25 -4.11
N GLU A 96 4.27 4.35 -4.72
CA GLU A 96 4.61 5.69 -4.25
C GLU A 96 4.14 5.89 -2.80
N LYS A 97 5.05 6.36 -1.94
CA LYS A 97 4.79 6.70 -0.55
C LYS A 97 4.45 8.18 -0.44
N ARG A 98 3.36 8.52 0.25
CA ARG A 98 3.03 9.90 0.65
C ARG A 98 2.85 10.01 2.16
N GLU A 99 3.19 11.17 2.70
CA GLU A 99 2.84 11.56 4.07
C GLU A 99 1.75 12.62 4.00
N VAL A 100 0.65 12.40 4.72
CA VAL A 100 -0.53 13.27 4.69
C VAL A 100 -1.07 13.48 6.10
N ILE A 101 -1.67 14.65 6.34
CA ILE A 101 -2.54 14.84 7.50
C ILE A 101 -3.96 14.55 7.02
N GLY A 102 -4.62 13.55 7.62
CA GLY A 102 -5.94 13.12 7.16
C GLY A 102 -6.84 12.55 8.25
N TRP A 103 -8.11 12.39 7.89
CA TRP A 103 -9.17 11.85 8.77
C TRP A 103 -10.22 11.13 7.93
N ILE A 104 -11.04 10.31 8.59
CA ILE A 104 -12.26 9.72 8.03
C ILE A 104 -13.46 10.33 8.77
N GLU A 105 -14.60 10.53 8.09
CA GLU A 105 -15.78 11.13 8.72
C GLU A 105 -16.66 10.12 9.46
N GLY A 106 -16.67 8.86 9.00
CA GLY A 106 -17.46 7.75 9.56
C GLY A 106 -16.60 6.58 10.03
N PRO A 107 -17.22 5.48 10.49
CA PRO A 107 -16.52 4.24 10.80
C PRO A 107 -15.66 3.78 9.62
N TYR A 108 -14.48 3.23 9.90
CA TYR A 108 -13.66 2.69 8.83
C TYR A 108 -14.31 1.44 8.23
N GLU A 109 -14.54 1.52 6.93
CA GLU A 109 -14.83 0.39 6.05
C GLU A 109 -13.83 0.37 4.88
N ILE A 110 -13.69 -0.78 4.21
CA ILE A 110 -12.92 -0.82 2.96
C ILE A 110 -13.58 0.13 1.95
N ASP A 111 -12.76 0.85 1.16
CA ASP A 111 -13.16 1.91 0.23
C ASP A 111 -13.57 3.25 0.88
N THR A 112 -13.36 3.41 2.20
CA THR A 112 -13.61 4.69 2.89
C THR A 112 -12.73 5.82 2.32
N LEU A 113 -13.34 6.97 2.04
CA LEU A 113 -12.62 8.18 1.65
C LEU A 113 -11.76 8.71 2.82
N LEU A 114 -10.47 8.84 2.59
CA LEU A 114 -9.53 9.55 3.44
C LEU A 114 -9.53 11.03 3.05
N TYR A 115 -10.12 11.85 3.89
CA TYR A 115 -9.99 13.29 3.79
C TYR A 115 -8.58 13.70 4.17
N ILE A 116 -8.01 14.64 3.43
CA ILE A 116 -6.69 15.19 3.70
C ILE A 116 -6.76 16.70 3.91
N GLU A 117 -5.81 17.24 4.64
CA GLU A 117 -5.63 18.67 4.74
C GLU A 117 -5.36 19.29 3.36
N ASN A 118 -6.01 20.43 3.07
CA ASN A 118 -5.97 21.11 1.78
C ASN A 118 -6.54 20.30 0.58
N MET A 119 -7.38 19.28 0.83
CA MET A 119 -8.10 18.59 -0.25
C MET A 119 -9.01 19.60 -0.98
N THR A 120 -8.90 19.63 -2.31
CA THR A 120 -9.74 20.50 -3.14
C THR A 120 -10.95 19.75 -3.70
N ARG A 121 -11.88 20.47 -4.34
CA ARG A 121 -12.99 19.85 -5.09
C ARG A 121 -12.52 18.98 -6.27
N SER A 122 -11.25 19.11 -6.67
CA SER A 122 -10.62 18.34 -7.75
C SER A 122 -9.55 17.37 -7.23
N GLY A 123 -9.57 17.06 -5.93
CA GLY A 123 -8.69 16.08 -5.32
C GLY A 123 -7.34 16.64 -4.87
N PRO A 124 -6.34 15.76 -4.68
CA PRO A 124 -6.42 14.31 -4.90
C PRO A 124 -7.38 13.61 -3.93
N PHE A 125 -8.03 12.54 -4.37
CA PHE A 125 -8.94 11.72 -3.55
C PHE A 125 -8.30 10.37 -3.21
N TYR A 126 -8.31 9.99 -1.94
CA TYR A 126 -7.71 8.72 -1.49
C TYR A 126 -8.76 7.80 -0.85
N HIS A 127 -8.87 6.57 -1.35
CA HIS A 127 -9.79 5.56 -0.82
C HIS A 127 -9.00 4.46 -0.10
N ILE A 128 -9.28 4.24 1.18
CA ILE A 128 -8.52 3.30 2.00
C ILE A 128 -8.97 1.86 1.69
N VAL A 129 -8.04 1.02 1.25
CA VAL A 129 -8.28 -0.41 0.93
C VAL A 129 -7.47 -1.38 1.79
N GLY A 130 -6.70 -0.83 2.72
CA GLY A 130 -6.03 -1.59 3.76
C GLY A 130 -5.34 -0.66 4.76
N ILE A 131 -5.22 -1.15 5.99
CA ILE A 131 -4.53 -0.46 7.08
C ILE A 131 -3.59 -1.47 7.74
N ARG A 132 -2.38 -1.04 8.11
CA ARG A 132 -1.46 -1.87 8.89
C ARG A 132 -1.90 -1.98 10.35
N GLY A 133 -1.83 -3.21 10.88
CA GLY A 133 -2.22 -3.49 12.26
C GLY A 133 -3.74 -3.51 12.45
N ASN A 134 -4.17 -3.33 13.68
CA ASN A 134 -5.60 -3.36 14.02
C ASN A 134 -6.24 -1.98 13.78
N THR A 135 -7.47 -2.00 13.26
CA THR A 135 -8.27 -0.84 12.88
C THR A 135 -8.65 0.00 14.09
N THR A 136 -8.01 1.17 14.24
CA THR A 136 -8.29 2.12 15.34
C THR A 136 -8.39 3.58 14.90
N ILE A 137 -8.42 3.84 13.58
CA ILE A 137 -8.66 5.21 13.08
C ILE A 137 -10.07 5.62 13.51
N LYS A 138 -10.14 6.63 14.38
CA LYS A 138 -11.42 7.13 14.89
C LYS A 138 -12.00 8.14 13.89
N PRO A 139 -13.33 8.13 13.71
CA PRO A 139 -14.00 9.16 12.91
C PRO A 139 -13.69 10.56 13.45
N ASN A 140 -13.54 11.52 12.55
CA ASN A 140 -13.36 12.96 12.81
C ASN A 140 -12.13 13.30 13.68
N LYS A 141 -11.11 12.42 13.65
CA LYS A 141 -9.81 12.66 14.28
C LYS A 141 -8.73 12.79 13.20
N LYS A 142 -7.88 13.81 13.33
CA LYS A 142 -6.76 14.02 12.42
C LYS A 142 -5.60 13.12 12.82
N TYR A 143 -4.95 12.55 11.82
CA TYR A 143 -3.75 11.75 11.97
C TYR A 143 -2.70 12.21 10.97
N LEU A 144 -1.44 12.23 11.39
CA LEU A 144 -0.32 12.18 10.47
C LEU A 144 -0.19 10.73 9.98
N MET A 145 -0.38 10.50 8.69
CA MET A 145 -0.42 9.17 8.08
C MET A 145 0.69 8.99 7.05
N THR A 146 1.28 7.80 7.02
CA THR A 146 2.09 7.31 5.88
C THR A 146 1.22 6.40 5.03
N ILE A 147 0.98 6.79 3.78
CA ILE A 147 0.15 6.05 2.83
C ILE A 147 0.97 5.59 1.62
N TYR A 148 0.54 4.50 0.99
CA TYR A 148 1.06 4.01 -0.29
C TYR A 148 -0.05 3.98 -1.33
N LEU A 149 0.21 4.52 -2.51
CA LEU A 149 -0.77 4.65 -3.61
C LEU A 149 -0.82 3.33 -4.39
N VAL A 150 -1.65 2.39 -3.96
CA VAL A 150 -1.59 0.99 -4.41
C VAL A 150 -2.22 0.75 -5.78
N TYR A 151 -3.22 1.54 -6.17
CA TYR A 151 -3.88 1.39 -7.48
C TYR A 151 -4.62 2.68 -7.86
N PRO A 152 -4.57 3.16 -9.12
CA PRO A 152 -5.36 4.30 -9.55
C PRO A 152 -6.87 3.97 -9.58
N ARG A 153 -7.71 4.95 -9.27
CA ARG A 153 -9.17 4.83 -9.36
C ARG A 153 -9.65 5.48 -10.66
N TYR A 154 -10.59 4.86 -11.37
CA TYR A 154 -11.16 5.50 -12.55
C TYR A 154 -12.06 6.67 -12.14
N TYR A 155 -11.55 7.89 -12.32
CA TYR A 155 -12.21 9.14 -11.93
C TYR A 155 -11.69 10.32 -12.76
N PRO A 156 -12.48 11.39 -12.98
CA PRO A 156 -12.04 12.55 -13.77
C PRO A 156 -10.88 13.36 -13.17
N PHE A 157 -10.62 13.19 -11.87
CA PHE A 157 -9.56 13.85 -11.13
C PHE A 157 -8.59 12.83 -10.53
N GLU A 158 -7.44 13.29 -10.05
CA GLU A 158 -6.45 12.43 -9.39
C GLU A 158 -7.11 11.68 -8.23
N SER A 159 -7.19 10.36 -8.35
CA SER A 159 -7.85 9.50 -7.38
C SER A 159 -7.14 8.16 -7.30
N TYR A 160 -6.86 7.74 -6.06
CA TYR A 160 -6.12 6.51 -5.79
C TYR A 160 -6.76 5.71 -4.67
N TYR A 161 -6.62 4.40 -4.78
CA TYR A 161 -6.70 3.51 -3.64
C TYR A 161 -5.39 3.52 -2.88
N VAL A 162 -5.48 3.54 -1.56
CA VAL A 162 -4.32 3.68 -0.69
C VAL A 162 -4.29 2.61 0.40
N TYR A 163 -3.06 2.22 0.74
CA TYR A 163 -2.75 1.43 1.91
C TYR A 163 -2.16 2.33 3.01
N VAL A 164 -2.78 2.35 4.19
CA VAL A 164 -2.29 3.13 5.33
C VAL A 164 -1.29 2.29 6.12
N TYR A 165 -0.01 2.65 6.04
CA TYR A 165 1.08 1.90 6.67
C TYR A 165 1.32 2.29 8.12
N LYS A 166 1.16 3.58 8.44
CA LYS A 166 1.36 4.15 9.78
C LYS A 166 0.41 5.32 9.96
N TYR A 167 -0.04 5.54 11.19
CA TYR A 167 -0.80 6.72 11.55
C TYR A 167 -0.54 7.09 13.01
N LYS A 168 -0.51 8.40 13.29
CA LYS A 168 -0.36 8.96 14.64
C LYS A 168 -1.35 10.10 14.81
N GLU A 169 -2.19 10.04 15.84
CA GLU A 169 -3.16 11.11 16.16
C GLU A 169 -2.38 12.41 16.47
N ILE A 170 -2.90 13.54 15.99
CA ILE A 170 -2.32 14.87 16.18
C ILE A 170 -3.29 15.83 16.88
#